data_AF-A0A1P8B3D5-F1
#
_entry.id   AF-A0A1P8B3D5-F1
#
_cell.length_a   1.000
_cell.length_b   1.000
_cell.length_c   1.000
_cell.angle_alpha   90.00
_cell.angle_beta   90.00
_cell.angle_gamma   90.00
#
_symmetry.space_group_name_H-M   'P 1'
#
loop_
_entity.id
_entity.type
_entity.pdbx_description
1 polymer ?
#
loop_
_entity_poly.entity_id
_entity_poly.type
_entity_poly.pdbx_seq_one_letter_code
_entity_poly.pdbx_strand_id
1 'polypeptide(L)'
;MGTEKKEIVGMIRGCIKTVTCGQKLDLNHKSQNDVVKPLYTKLAYVLGLRVSPFHRRQGIGFKLVKMMEEWFRQNGAEYSYIATENDNQASVNLFTGKCGYSEFRTPSILVNPVYAHRVNVSRRVTVIKLEPVDAETLYRIRFSTTEFFPRDIDSVLNNKLSLGTFVAVPRGSCYGSGSGSWPGSAKFLEYPPESWAVLSVWNCKDSFLLEVRGASRLRRVVAKTTRVVDKTLPFLKLPSIPSVFEPFGLHFMYGIGGEGPRAVKMVKSLCAHAHNLAKAGGCGVVAAEVAGEDPLRRGIPHWKVLSCDEDLWCIKRLGDDYSDGVVGDWTKSPPGVSIFVDPREF
;
A
#
# COMPACT_ATOMS: atom_id res chain seq x y z
N MET A 1 6.58 -51.31 -10.57
CA MET A 1 6.48 -49.95 -11.13
C MET A 1 6.67 -48.97 -9.99
N GLY A 2 7.78 -48.22 -9.97
CA GLY A 2 8.02 -47.21 -8.94
C GLY A 2 7.08 -46.02 -9.16
N THR A 3 6.36 -45.62 -8.12
CA THR A 3 5.55 -44.39 -8.13
C THR A 3 6.48 -43.19 -8.28
N GLU A 4 6.43 -42.54 -9.44
CA GLU A 4 7.15 -41.30 -9.71
C GLU A 4 6.67 -40.23 -8.71
N LYS A 5 7.50 -39.91 -7.72
CA LYS A 5 7.18 -38.87 -6.73
C LYS A 5 7.32 -37.51 -7.40
N LYS A 6 6.20 -36.84 -7.66
CA LYS A 6 6.17 -35.45 -8.13
C LYS A 6 6.38 -34.51 -6.95
N GLU A 7 7.35 -33.60 -7.07
CA GLU A 7 7.67 -32.57 -6.06
C GLU A 7 7.35 -31.18 -6.60
N ILE A 8 6.80 -30.30 -5.75
CA ILE A 8 6.62 -28.87 -6.08
C ILE A 8 7.93 -28.13 -5.77
N VAL A 9 8.67 -27.78 -6.83
CA VAL A 9 9.99 -27.14 -6.72
C VAL A 9 9.95 -25.61 -6.88
N GLY A 10 8.80 -25.06 -7.27
CA GLY A 10 8.59 -23.63 -7.38
C GLY A 10 7.13 -23.25 -7.61
N MET A 11 6.80 -22.00 -7.32
CA MET A 11 5.47 -21.42 -7.52
C MET A 11 5.59 -19.95 -7.93
N ILE A 12 4.62 -19.49 -8.71
CA ILE A 12 4.43 -18.09 -9.05
C ILE A 12 2.95 -17.74 -8.85
N ARG A 13 2.69 -16.56 -8.29
CA ARG A 13 1.35 -16.00 -8.12
C ARG A 13 1.31 -14.66 -8.83
N GLY A 14 0.18 -14.37 -9.49
CA GLY A 14 -0.06 -13.09 -10.09
C GLY A 14 -1.54 -12.75 -10.10
N CYS A 15 -1.85 -11.47 -10.37
CA CYS A 15 -3.20 -10.96 -10.56
C CYS A 15 -3.21 -9.91 -11.67
N ILE A 16 -4.41 -9.53 -12.12
CA ILE A 16 -4.62 -8.46 -13.10
C ILE A 16 -5.65 -7.50 -12.52
N LYS A 17 -5.37 -6.21 -12.60
CA LYS A 17 -6.25 -5.12 -12.17
C LYS A 17 -6.32 -4.04 -13.25
N THR A 18 -7.41 -3.28 -13.26
CA THR A 18 -7.49 -2.08 -14.10
C THR A 18 -7.18 -0.88 -13.25
N VAL A 19 -6.14 -0.12 -13.60
CA VAL A 19 -5.65 1.01 -12.80
C VAL A 19 -5.46 2.25 -13.64
N THR A 20 -5.43 3.41 -12.99
CA THR A 20 -4.99 4.65 -13.62
C THR A 20 -3.48 4.66 -13.80
N CYS A 21 -2.99 5.02 -15.00
CA CYS A 21 -1.57 5.27 -15.29
C CYS A 21 -1.20 6.77 -15.30
N GLY A 22 -2.15 7.65 -14.97
CA GLY A 22 -1.96 9.10 -14.88
C GLY A 22 -3.11 9.89 -15.51
N GLN A 23 -2.79 11.11 -15.94
CA GLN A 23 -3.74 12.06 -16.54
C GLN A 23 -3.55 12.20 -18.05
N LYS A 24 -4.66 12.36 -18.79
CA LYS A 24 -4.65 12.90 -20.15
C LYS A 24 -4.58 14.44 -20.13
N LEU A 25 -3.59 15.04 -20.79
CA LEU A 25 -3.64 16.46 -21.16
C LEU A 25 -4.32 16.56 -22.53
N ASP A 26 -5.53 17.13 -22.61
CA ASP A 26 -6.18 17.42 -23.89
C ASP A 26 -5.53 18.67 -24.51
N LEU A 27 -4.38 18.50 -25.17
CA LEU A 27 -3.63 19.60 -25.82
C LEU A 27 -4.39 20.27 -26.98
N ASN A 28 -5.57 19.77 -27.37
CA ASN A 28 -6.36 20.25 -28.52
C ASN A 28 -7.58 21.11 -28.17
N HIS A 29 -7.86 21.40 -26.90
CA HIS A 29 -8.96 22.31 -26.53
C HIS A 29 -8.52 23.36 -25.50
N LYS A 30 -8.25 24.59 -25.98
CA LYS A 30 -8.20 25.79 -25.13
C LYS A 30 -9.63 26.19 -24.72
N SER A 31 -10.31 25.37 -23.92
CA SER A 31 -11.54 25.78 -23.24
C SER A 31 -11.33 25.72 -21.74
N GLN A 32 -11.83 26.72 -21.02
CA GLN A 32 -11.57 26.97 -19.59
C GLN A 32 -12.16 25.93 -18.61
N ASN A 33 -12.49 24.72 -19.07
CA ASN A 33 -13.00 23.61 -18.27
C ASN A 33 -12.38 22.28 -18.75
N ASP A 34 -11.06 22.18 -18.72
CA ASP A 34 -10.36 20.91 -19.00
C ASP A 34 -10.71 19.88 -17.93
N VAL A 35 -11.69 19.04 -18.23
CA VAL A 35 -12.04 17.89 -17.38
C VAL A 35 -10.91 16.89 -17.48
N VAL A 36 -10.04 16.92 -16.48
CA VAL A 36 -8.98 15.94 -16.26
C VAL A 36 -9.58 14.53 -16.23
N LYS A 37 -9.33 13.73 -17.28
CA LYS A 37 -9.80 12.35 -17.36
C LYS A 37 -8.68 11.36 -17.01
N PRO A 38 -8.95 10.38 -16.12
CA PRO A 38 -7.99 9.34 -15.82
C PRO A 38 -7.81 8.40 -17.01
N LEU A 39 -6.56 8.01 -17.26
CA LEU A 39 -6.23 7.03 -18.28
C LEU A 39 -6.04 5.67 -17.63
N TYR A 40 -6.83 4.68 -18.08
CA TYR A 40 -6.82 3.35 -17.50
C TYR A 40 -6.01 2.38 -18.35
N THR A 41 -5.32 1.44 -17.70
CA THR A 41 -4.70 0.30 -18.34
C THR A 41 -4.97 -0.98 -17.53
N LYS A 42 -4.94 -2.14 -18.19
CA LYS A 42 -4.94 -3.44 -17.52
C LYS A 42 -3.51 -3.78 -17.13
N LEU A 43 -3.25 -3.76 -15.84
CA LEU A 43 -1.95 -4.01 -15.24
C LEU A 43 -1.94 -5.37 -14.54
N ALA A 44 -0.98 -6.20 -14.92
CA ALA A 44 -0.68 -7.45 -14.23
C ALA A 44 0.37 -7.24 -13.14
N TYR A 45 0.22 -7.94 -12.01
CA TYR A 45 1.19 -7.92 -10.91
C TYR A 45 1.69 -9.34 -10.63
N VAL A 46 3.02 -9.54 -10.59
CA VAL A 46 3.60 -10.78 -10.05
C VAL A 46 3.70 -10.64 -8.53
N LEU A 47 2.64 -11.06 -7.84
CA LEU A 47 2.50 -11.03 -6.38
C LEU A 47 3.56 -11.84 -5.63
N GLY A 48 4.11 -12.88 -6.24
CA GLY A 48 5.13 -13.68 -5.57
C GLY A 48 5.73 -14.76 -6.44
N LEU A 49 7.05 -14.94 -6.31
CA LEU A 49 7.81 -15.98 -6.97
C LEU A 49 8.70 -16.68 -5.94
N ARG A 50 8.56 -18.00 -5.81
CA ARG A 50 9.39 -18.81 -4.91
C ARG A 50 9.90 -20.03 -5.65
N VAL A 51 11.20 -20.30 -5.50
CA VAL A 51 11.86 -21.51 -6.00
C VAL A 51 12.62 -22.14 -4.84
N SER A 52 12.42 -23.45 -4.66
CA SER A 52 13.09 -24.26 -3.65
C SER A 52 14.61 -24.04 -3.73
N PRO A 53 15.31 -23.79 -2.60
CA PRO A 53 16.75 -23.53 -2.59
C PRO A 53 17.59 -24.55 -3.38
N PHE A 54 17.25 -25.83 -3.27
CA PHE A 54 17.93 -26.94 -3.95
C PHE A 54 17.72 -26.97 -5.47
N HIS A 55 16.71 -26.24 -5.96
CA HIS A 55 16.33 -26.17 -7.36
C HIS A 55 16.60 -24.79 -7.99
N ARG A 56 17.28 -23.89 -7.26
CA ARG A 56 17.67 -22.58 -7.79
C ARG A 56 18.71 -22.74 -8.90
N ARG A 57 18.78 -21.74 -9.78
CA ARG A 57 19.70 -21.67 -10.94
C ARG A 57 19.49 -22.75 -12.02
N GLN A 58 18.42 -23.55 -11.94
CA GLN A 58 18.01 -24.49 -12.99
C GLN A 58 17.02 -23.91 -14.01
N GLY A 59 16.89 -22.57 -14.09
CA GLY A 59 15.97 -21.90 -15.02
C GLY A 59 14.48 -21.92 -14.62
N ILE A 60 14.09 -22.59 -13.53
CA ILE A 60 12.69 -22.73 -13.08
C ILE A 60 12.00 -21.37 -12.91
N GLY A 61 12.63 -20.43 -12.20
CA GLY A 61 12.03 -19.10 -11.96
C GLY A 61 11.76 -18.32 -13.26
N PHE A 62 12.69 -18.39 -14.21
CA PHE A 62 12.51 -17.78 -15.53
C PHE A 62 11.33 -18.41 -16.29
N LYS A 63 11.25 -19.75 -16.30
CA LYS A 63 10.15 -20.47 -16.95
C LYS A 63 8.79 -20.12 -16.34
N LEU A 64 8.70 -20.05 -15.01
CA LEU A 64 7.50 -19.63 -14.30
C LEU A 64 7.07 -18.20 -14.67
N VAL A 65 8.01 -17.26 -14.73
CA VAL A 65 7.72 -15.88 -15.14
C VAL A 65 7.22 -15.83 -16.59
N LYS A 66 7.84 -16.56 -17.51
CA LYS A 66 7.39 -16.59 -18.92
C LYS A 66 5.99 -17.18 -19.09
N MET A 67 5.66 -18.24 -18.35
CA MET A 67 4.31 -18.80 -18.35
C MET A 67 3.28 -17.82 -17.78
N MET A 68 3.63 -17.10 -16.72
CA MET A 68 2.75 -16.09 -16.13
C MET A 68 2.58 -14.88 -17.05
N GLU A 69 3.65 -14.38 -17.70
CA GLU A 69 3.57 -13.32 -18.70
C GLU A 69 2.62 -13.70 -19.85
N GLU A 70 2.68 -14.95 -20.30
CA GLU A 70 1.80 -15.45 -21.35
C GLU A 70 0.33 -15.47 -20.90
N TRP A 71 0.07 -15.97 -19.69
CA TRP A 71 -1.26 -15.91 -19.10
C TRP A 71 -1.75 -14.45 -18.95
N PHE A 72 -0.88 -13.51 -18.57
CA PHE A 72 -1.21 -12.09 -18.51
C PHE A 72 -1.61 -11.52 -19.87
N ARG A 73 -0.86 -11.81 -20.93
CA ARG A 73 -1.20 -11.40 -22.31
C ARG A 73 -2.55 -11.95 -22.75
N GLN A 74 -2.78 -13.25 -22.52
CA GLN A 74 -4.05 -13.91 -22.87
C GLN A 74 -5.26 -13.30 -22.14
N ASN A 75 -5.05 -12.71 -20.97
CA ASN A 75 -6.09 -12.01 -20.21
C ASN A 75 -6.12 -10.49 -20.46
N GLY A 76 -5.39 -10.02 -21.47
CA GLY A 76 -5.41 -8.64 -21.95
C GLY A 76 -4.69 -7.65 -21.06
N ALA A 77 -3.73 -8.10 -20.24
CA ALA A 77 -2.85 -7.19 -19.54
C ALA A 77 -1.86 -6.53 -20.52
N GLU A 78 -1.77 -5.20 -20.47
CA GLU A 78 -0.88 -4.40 -21.31
C GLU A 78 0.50 -4.25 -20.69
N TYR A 79 0.55 -4.23 -19.36
CA TYR A 79 1.77 -4.11 -18.57
C TYR A 79 1.81 -5.21 -17.51
N SER A 80 3.01 -5.59 -17.10
CA SER A 80 3.25 -6.39 -15.91
C SER A 80 4.27 -5.70 -15.02
N TYR A 81 4.04 -5.67 -13.72
CA TYR A 81 5.01 -5.18 -12.75
C TYR A 81 5.29 -6.20 -11.65
N ILE A 82 6.38 -5.95 -10.94
CA ILE A 82 6.81 -6.67 -9.75
C ILE A 82 7.30 -5.68 -8.69
N ALA A 83 7.31 -6.11 -7.43
CA ALA A 83 7.97 -5.43 -6.33
C ALA A 83 9.09 -6.34 -5.79
N THR A 84 10.25 -5.78 -5.49
CA THR A 84 11.38 -6.50 -4.90
C THR A 84 12.29 -5.55 -4.12
N GLU A 85 12.83 -6.01 -3.00
CA GLU A 85 13.88 -5.27 -2.30
C GLU A 85 15.10 -5.08 -3.23
N ASN A 86 15.72 -3.90 -3.17
CA ASN A 86 16.84 -3.52 -4.02
C ASN A 86 18.09 -4.40 -3.82
N ASP A 87 18.26 -4.97 -2.63
CA ASP A 87 19.36 -5.87 -2.28
C ASP A 87 19.12 -7.33 -2.71
N ASN A 88 17.91 -7.66 -3.17
CA ASN A 88 17.56 -8.98 -3.70
C ASN A 88 18.08 -9.15 -5.13
N GLN A 89 19.41 -9.20 -5.28
CA GLN A 89 20.10 -9.28 -6.56
C GLN A 89 19.62 -10.45 -7.43
N ALA A 90 19.17 -11.56 -6.82
CA ALA A 90 18.65 -12.71 -7.55
C ALA A 90 17.32 -12.40 -8.26
N SER A 91 16.44 -11.64 -7.61
CA SER A 91 15.17 -11.17 -8.18
C SER A 91 15.44 -10.09 -9.22
N VAL A 92 16.21 -9.06 -8.86
CA VAL A 92 16.58 -7.96 -9.76
C VAL A 92 17.16 -8.50 -11.07
N ASN A 93 18.21 -9.34 -11.00
CA ASN A 93 18.85 -9.91 -12.20
C ASN A 93 17.92 -10.81 -13.04
N LEU A 94 16.94 -11.47 -12.42
CA LEU A 94 15.97 -12.27 -13.15
C LEU A 94 15.05 -11.37 -13.97
N PHE A 95 14.46 -10.37 -13.33
CA PHE A 95 13.45 -9.54 -13.97
C PHE A 95 14.05 -8.53 -14.94
N THR A 96 15.06 -7.77 -14.52
CA THR A 96 15.67 -6.73 -15.36
C THR A 96 16.62 -7.32 -16.40
N GLY A 97 17.43 -8.31 -16.02
CA GLY A 97 18.43 -8.89 -16.91
C GLY A 97 17.91 -9.97 -17.87
N LYS A 98 16.88 -10.74 -17.49
CA LYS A 98 16.41 -11.90 -18.30
C LYS A 98 14.98 -11.78 -18.79
N CYS A 99 14.09 -11.20 -18.00
CA CYS A 99 12.68 -11.11 -18.38
C CYS A 99 12.33 -9.80 -19.12
N GLY A 100 13.23 -8.82 -19.15
CA GLY A 100 13.05 -7.56 -19.89
C GLY A 100 12.16 -6.55 -19.17
N TYR A 101 12.21 -6.53 -17.84
CA TYR A 101 11.59 -5.48 -17.03
C TYR A 101 12.56 -4.31 -16.89
N SER A 102 12.05 -3.09 -16.81
CA SER A 102 12.80 -1.91 -16.43
C SER A 102 12.45 -1.49 -15.01
N GLU A 103 13.39 -0.83 -14.32
CA GLU A 103 13.09 -0.14 -13.07
C GLU A 103 12.04 0.95 -13.32
N PHE A 104 11.13 1.13 -12.37
CA PHE A 104 9.95 1.98 -12.59
C PHE A 104 9.68 2.97 -11.45
N ARG A 105 9.45 2.45 -10.23
CA ARG A 105 9.14 3.26 -9.05
C ARG A 105 9.93 2.73 -7.86
N THR A 106 10.14 3.60 -6.88
CA THR A 106 10.86 3.28 -5.64
C THR A 106 10.05 3.69 -4.41
N PRO A 107 8.92 3.02 -4.11
CA PRO A 107 8.18 3.32 -2.90
C PRO A 107 8.92 2.93 -1.63
N SER A 108 8.41 3.41 -0.50
CA SER A 108 8.91 3.08 0.84
C SER A 108 7.86 2.28 1.60
N ILE A 109 8.26 1.13 2.11
CA ILE A 109 7.45 0.30 3.02
C ILE A 109 7.73 0.76 4.45
N LEU A 110 6.71 1.31 5.10
CA LEU A 110 6.80 1.90 6.44
C LEU A 110 6.09 1.01 7.44
N VAL A 111 6.83 0.46 8.40
CA VAL A 111 6.28 -0.47 9.41
C VAL A 111 6.37 0.12 10.80
N ASN A 112 5.22 0.20 11.47
CA ASN A 112 5.09 0.67 12.84
C ASN A 112 4.65 -0.46 13.78
N PRO A 113 5.39 -0.74 14.85
CA PRO A 113 4.93 -1.72 15.84
C PRO A 113 3.69 -1.26 16.58
N VAL A 114 2.84 -2.21 16.93
CA VAL A 114 1.67 -2.01 17.78
C VAL A 114 2.06 -2.18 19.24
N TYR A 115 2.05 -1.08 19.98
CA TYR A 115 2.39 -1.03 21.40
C TYR A 115 1.33 -1.69 22.29
N ALA A 116 1.71 -2.04 23.51
CA ALA A 116 0.80 -2.61 24.49
C ALA A 116 -0.09 -1.53 25.11
N HIS A 117 0.35 -0.27 25.15
CA HIS A 117 -0.47 0.89 25.51
C HIS A 117 -1.26 1.44 24.31
N ARG A 118 -2.21 2.35 24.55
CA ARG A 118 -2.93 3.05 23.44
C ARG A 118 -2.18 4.32 23.09
N VAL A 119 -2.08 4.63 21.80
CA VAL A 119 -1.48 5.88 21.33
C VAL A 119 -2.52 6.99 21.42
N ASN A 120 -2.10 8.17 21.87
CA ASN A 120 -2.98 9.32 22.00
C ASN A 120 -3.26 9.93 20.61
N VAL A 121 -4.55 10.02 20.24
CA VAL A 121 -4.99 10.80 19.07
C VAL A 121 -5.12 12.25 19.49
N SER A 122 -4.51 13.18 18.75
CA SER A 122 -4.48 14.60 19.09
C SER A 122 -5.88 15.15 19.38
N ARG A 123 -6.06 15.79 20.55
CA ARG A 123 -7.35 16.41 20.92
C ARG A 123 -7.77 17.56 20.02
N ARG A 124 -6.86 18.08 19.19
CA ARG A 124 -7.10 19.14 18.20
C ARG A 124 -7.63 18.61 16.86
N VAL A 125 -7.77 17.29 16.73
CA VAL A 125 -8.22 16.62 15.51
C VAL A 125 -9.50 15.86 15.82
N THR A 126 -10.46 15.93 14.91
CA THR A 126 -11.64 15.07 14.89
C THR A 126 -11.43 14.02 13.80
N VAL A 127 -11.62 12.75 14.15
CA VAL A 127 -11.55 11.62 13.21
C VAL A 127 -12.98 11.16 12.92
N ILE A 128 -13.34 11.17 11.64
CA ILE A 128 -14.67 10.83 11.14
C ILE A 128 -14.52 9.53 10.35
N LYS A 129 -15.29 8.49 10.69
CA LYS A 129 -15.41 7.28 9.87
C LYS A 129 -16.42 7.55 8.77
N LEU A 130 -16.05 7.28 7.52
CA LEU A 130 -16.95 7.42 6.38
C LEU A 130 -17.72 6.12 6.13
N GLU A 131 -18.93 6.27 5.61
CA GLU A 131 -19.64 5.16 4.96
C GLU A 131 -18.94 4.79 3.64
N PRO A 132 -19.01 3.51 3.20
CA PRO A 132 -18.31 3.06 1.98
C PRO A 132 -18.62 3.89 0.73
N VAL A 133 -19.88 4.32 0.55
CA VAL A 133 -20.32 5.13 -0.59
C VAL A 133 -19.68 6.52 -0.58
N ASP A 134 -19.57 7.13 0.60
CA ASP A 134 -18.86 8.40 0.77
C ASP A 134 -17.36 8.24 0.53
N ALA A 135 -16.76 7.18 1.09
CA ALA A 135 -15.34 6.88 0.88
C ALA A 135 -15.01 6.69 -0.61
N GLU A 136 -15.87 5.97 -1.35
CA GLU A 136 -15.72 5.78 -2.79
C GLU A 136 -15.72 7.12 -3.53
N THR A 137 -16.71 7.97 -3.24
CA THR A 137 -16.85 9.29 -3.87
C THR A 137 -15.61 10.14 -3.59
N LEU A 138 -15.14 10.17 -2.34
CA LEU A 138 -13.94 10.91 -1.96
C LEU A 138 -12.72 10.39 -2.72
N TYR A 139 -12.54 9.07 -2.78
CA TYR A 139 -11.38 8.45 -3.42
C TYR A 139 -11.38 8.67 -4.93
N ARG A 140 -12.53 8.53 -5.59
CA ARG A 140 -12.64 8.77 -7.04
C ARG A 140 -12.34 10.23 -7.39
N ILE A 141 -12.78 11.20 -6.58
CA ILE A 141 -12.46 12.60 -6.84
C ILE A 141 -10.96 12.85 -6.56
N ARG A 142 -10.45 12.39 -5.42
CA ARG A 142 -9.10 12.76 -4.94
C ARG A 142 -7.96 12.01 -5.64
N PHE A 143 -8.17 10.75 -5.99
CA PHE A 143 -7.13 9.85 -6.51
C PHE A 143 -7.36 9.41 -7.95
N SER A 144 -8.38 9.94 -8.66
CA SER A 144 -8.70 9.52 -10.04
C SER A 144 -7.49 9.41 -10.94
N THR A 145 -6.57 10.37 -10.88
CA THR A 145 -5.35 10.45 -11.68
C THR A 145 -4.08 9.96 -10.99
N THR A 146 -4.18 9.46 -9.76
CA THR A 146 -3.02 8.89 -9.05
C THR A 146 -2.63 7.56 -9.69
N GLU A 147 -1.34 7.35 -9.93
CA GLU A 147 -0.86 6.10 -10.52
C GLU A 147 -1.28 4.90 -9.64
N PHE A 148 -1.60 3.78 -10.31
CA PHE A 148 -2.05 2.54 -9.69
C PHE A 148 -3.43 2.59 -8.98
N PHE A 149 -4.15 3.72 -9.03
CA PHE A 149 -5.49 3.82 -8.45
C PHE A 149 -6.45 2.84 -9.14
N PRO A 150 -7.08 1.90 -8.39
CA PRO A 150 -7.92 0.86 -8.99
C PRO A 150 -9.25 1.44 -9.48
N ARG A 151 -9.65 1.04 -10.69
CA ARG A 151 -10.94 1.42 -11.28
C ARG A 151 -12.12 0.94 -10.41
N ASP A 152 -11.97 -0.22 -9.78
CA ASP A 152 -12.95 -0.90 -8.93
C ASP A 152 -12.74 -0.62 -7.43
N ILE A 153 -12.35 0.61 -7.07
CA ILE A 153 -12.10 1.00 -5.68
C ILE A 153 -13.28 0.70 -4.73
N ASP A 154 -14.51 0.73 -5.23
CA ASP A 154 -15.73 0.32 -4.53
C ASP A 154 -15.63 -1.11 -3.98
N SER A 155 -15.08 -2.04 -4.76
CA SER A 155 -14.92 -3.44 -4.38
C SER A 155 -13.86 -3.62 -3.30
N VAL A 156 -12.85 -2.74 -3.26
CA VAL A 156 -11.88 -2.68 -2.16
C VAL A 156 -12.55 -2.16 -0.89
N LEU A 157 -13.25 -1.04 -0.98
CA LEU A 157 -13.85 -0.37 0.18
C LEU A 157 -14.97 -1.18 0.83
N ASN A 158 -15.74 -1.94 0.05
CA ASN A 158 -16.83 -2.82 0.53
C ASN A 158 -16.34 -4.22 0.94
N ASN A 159 -15.05 -4.52 0.80
CA ASN A 159 -14.53 -5.82 1.21
C ASN A 159 -14.61 -5.99 2.74
N LYS A 160 -14.93 -7.20 3.22
CA LYS A 160 -14.95 -7.53 4.65
C LYS A 160 -13.62 -7.27 5.39
N LEU A 161 -12.50 -7.28 4.66
CA LEU A 161 -11.18 -6.99 5.20
C LEU A 161 -10.91 -5.47 5.32
N SER A 162 -11.72 -4.62 4.68
CA SER A 162 -11.67 -3.18 4.87
C SER A 162 -12.32 -2.80 6.20
N LEU A 163 -11.54 -2.28 7.13
CA LEU A 163 -12.02 -1.90 8.47
C LEU A 163 -12.66 -0.51 8.51
N GLY A 164 -12.50 0.26 7.43
CA GLY A 164 -13.12 1.56 7.23
C GLY A 164 -12.16 2.60 6.63
N THR A 165 -12.77 3.69 6.16
CA THR A 165 -12.11 4.90 5.71
C THR A 165 -12.30 5.99 6.75
N PHE A 166 -11.23 6.71 7.08
CA PHE A 166 -11.21 7.69 8.15
C PHE A 166 -10.66 9.02 7.66
N VAL A 167 -11.41 10.10 7.90
CA VAL A 167 -11.01 11.47 7.60
C VAL A 167 -10.64 12.20 8.89
N ALA A 168 -9.51 12.90 8.88
CA ALA A 168 -9.07 13.77 9.97
C ALA A 168 -9.23 15.24 9.57
N VAL A 169 -9.92 16.00 10.42
CA VAL A 169 -10.13 17.44 10.28
C VAL A 169 -9.75 18.18 11.58
N PRO A 170 -9.46 19.49 11.54
CA PRO A 170 -9.23 20.27 12.74
C PRO A 170 -10.51 20.29 13.59
N ARG A 171 -10.40 20.09 14.90
CA ARG A 171 -11.57 20.00 15.79
C ARG A 171 -12.45 21.27 15.77
N GLY A 172 -11.85 22.44 15.56
CA GLY A 172 -12.58 23.70 15.46
C GLY A 172 -13.17 24.00 14.09
N SER A 173 -13.05 23.09 13.11
CA SER A 173 -13.69 23.29 11.80
C SER A 173 -15.20 23.05 11.87
N CYS A 174 -15.91 23.47 10.81
CA CYS A 174 -17.32 23.20 10.61
C CYS A 174 -17.67 21.69 10.60
N TYR A 175 -16.69 20.82 10.30
CA TYR A 175 -16.83 19.37 10.30
C TYR A 175 -16.34 18.72 11.61
N GLY A 176 -15.56 19.44 12.42
CA GLY A 176 -14.92 18.92 13.64
C GLY A 176 -15.72 19.18 14.91
N SER A 177 -16.63 20.15 14.90
CA SER A 177 -17.52 20.49 16.01
C SER A 177 -18.65 19.48 16.06
N GLY A 178 -18.89 18.83 17.21
CA GLY A 178 -19.76 17.64 17.37
C GLY A 178 -21.25 17.80 17.01
N SER A 179 -21.63 18.89 16.34
CA SER A 179 -22.95 19.14 15.73
C SER A 179 -22.94 19.04 14.20
N GLY A 180 -21.78 18.98 13.54
CA GLY A 180 -21.68 18.88 12.08
C GLY A 180 -21.76 17.44 11.62
N SER A 181 -22.86 17.06 10.96
CA SER A 181 -22.93 15.79 10.20
C SER A 181 -21.97 15.84 9.01
N TRP A 182 -21.42 14.69 8.60
CA TRP A 182 -20.65 14.58 7.37
C TRP A 182 -21.47 15.16 6.20
N PRO A 183 -20.96 16.14 5.44
CA PRO A 183 -21.75 16.86 4.43
C PRO A 183 -21.93 16.09 3.11
N GLY A 184 -21.34 14.89 3.01
CA GLY A 184 -21.10 14.19 1.76
C GLY A 184 -19.75 14.56 1.14
N SER A 185 -19.08 13.57 0.54
CA SER A 185 -17.69 13.72 0.04
C SER A 185 -17.52 14.81 -1.03
N ALA A 186 -18.49 14.96 -1.93
CA ALA A 186 -18.43 15.99 -2.97
C ALA A 186 -18.41 17.40 -2.36
N LYS A 187 -19.34 17.67 -1.43
CA LYS A 187 -19.43 18.96 -0.74
C LYS A 187 -18.24 19.22 0.19
N PHE A 188 -17.71 18.17 0.81
CA PHE A 188 -16.47 18.27 1.60
C PHE A 188 -15.28 18.71 0.75
N LEU A 189 -15.13 18.17 -0.46
CA LEU A 189 -14.02 18.52 -1.35
C LEU A 189 -14.23 19.86 -2.09
N GLU A 190 -15.48 20.33 -2.22
CA GLU A 190 -15.77 21.68 -2.73
C GLU A 190 -15.40 22.76 -1.69
N TYR A 191 -15.64 22.50 -0.40
CA TYR A 191 -15.34 23.42 0.69
C TYR A 191 -14.52 22.76 1.82
N PRO A 192 -13.31 22.26 1.55
CA PRO A 192 -12.52 21.55 2.54
C PRO A 192 -12.04 22.51 3.65
N PRO A 193 -11.82 22.00 4.88
CA PRO A 193 -11.17 22.81 5.89
C PRO A 193 -9.71 23.09 5.49
N GLU A 194 -9.10 24.10 6.09
CA GLU A 194 -7.71 24.53 5.83
C GLU A 194 -6.68 23.38 5.80
N SER A 195 -6.90 22.31 6.57
CA SER A 195 -6.11 21.10 6.42
C SER A 195 -6.94 19.87 6.75
N TRP A 196 -6.73 18.79 5.99
CA TRP A 196 -7.38 17.51 6.23
C TRP A 196 -6.49 16.35 5.77
N ALA A 197 -6.83 15.13 6.19
CA ALA A 197 -6.25 13.92 5.64
C ALA A 197 -7.28 12.80 5.62
N VAL A 198 -7.02 11.78 4.81
CA VAL A 198 -7.80 10.54 4.72
C VAL A 198 -6.85 9.35 4.67
N LEU A 199 -7.28 8.23 5.24
CA LEU A 199 -6.71 6.91 4.97
C LEU A 199 -7.75 5.83 5.24
N SER A 200 -7.50 4.65 4.67
CA SER A 200 -8.25 3.43 4.97
C SER A 200 -7.36 2.38 5.63
N VAL A 201 -7.99 1.45 6.34
CA VAL A 201 -7.28 0.36 7.04
C VAL A 201 -7.80 -0.98 6.55
N TRP A 202 -6.88 -1.86 6.17
CA TRP A 202 -7.13 -3.24 5.73
C TRP A 202 -6.64 -4.25 6.75
N ASN A 203 -7.40 -5.32 6.96
CA ASN A 203 -7.07 -6.39 7.88
C ASN A 203 -6.34 -7.54 7.16
N CYS A 204 -5.01 -7.53 7.16
CA CYS A 204 -4.22 -8.63 6.60
C CYS A 204 -4.18 -9.86 7.53
N LYS A 205 -4.44 -9.70 8.84
CA LYS A 205 -4.37 -10.77 9.84
C LYS A 205 -5.30 -11.95 9.51
N ASP A 206 -6.47 -11.66 8.95
CA ASP A 206 -7.45 -12.69 8.59
C ASP A 206 -7.06 -13.45 7.31
N SER A 207 -6.05 -12.98 6.58
CA SER A 207 -5.49 -13.62 5.39
C SER A 207 -4.22 -14.40 5.70
N PHE A 208 -3.30 -13.83 6.48
CA PHE A 208 -2.05 -14.48 6.87
C PHE A 208 -1.50 -13.93 8.19
N LEU A 209 -0.60 -14.71 8.80
CA LEU A 209 0.19 -14.30 9.96
C LEU A 209 1.67 -14.23 9.57
N LEU A 210 2.38 -13.30 10.18
CA LEU A 210 3.81 -13.12 10.04
C LEU A 210 4.54 -13.71 11.24
N GLU A 211 5.77 -14.17 11.03
CA GLU A 211 6.65 -14.63 12.10
C GLU A 211 8.09 -14.29 11.75
N VAL A 212 8.75 -13.48 12.58
CA VAL A 212 10.17 -13.16 12.40
C VAL A 212 11.01 -14.30 12.95
N ARG A 213 11.63 -15.07 12.05
CA ARG A 213 12.56 -16.14 12.38
C ARG A 213 14.01 -15.66 12.32
N GLY A 214 14.91 -16.38 12.99
CA GLY A 214 16.36 -16.11 12.96
C GLY A 214 16.87 -15.03 13.94
N ALA A 215 16.01 -14.43 14.76
CA ALA A 215 16.47 -13.47 15.78
C ALA A 215 17.25 -14.15 16.93
N SER A 216 18.35 -13.51 17.36
CA SER A 216 19.19 -13.98 18.47
C SER A 216 18.44 -14.02 19.80
N ARG A 217 18.88 -14.88 20.74
CA ARG A 217 18.27 -15.02 22.07
C ARG A 217 18.21 -13.68 22.82
N LEU A 218 19.27 -12.88 22.73
CA LEU A 218 19.34 -11.55 23.36
C LEU A 218 18.24 -10.62 22.83
N ARG A 219 18.04 -10.53 21.50
CA ARG A 219 16.98 -9.71 20.90
C ARG A 219 15.59 -10.16 21.35
N ARG A 220 15.37 -11.48 21.47
CA ARG A 220 14.11 -12.04 21.97
C ARG A 220 13.84 -11.63 23.42
N VAL A 221 14.86 -11.69 24.28
CA VAL A 221 14.75 -11.27 25.69
C VAL A 221 14.45 -9.77 25.78
N VAL A 222 15.21 -8.93 25.08
CA VAL A 222 15.00 -7.47 25.06
C VAL A 222 13.57 -7.13 24.62
N ALA A 223 13.07 -7.75 23.54
CA ALA A 223 11.71 -7.52 23.08
C ALA A 223 10.67 -7.91 24.14
N LYS A 224 10.80 -9.09 24.74
CA LYS A 224 9.91 -9.54 25.82
C LYS A 224 9.94 -8.56 27.01
N THR A 225 11.11 -8.12 27.44
CA THR A 225 11.26 -7.17 28.54
C THR A 225 10.60 -5.83 28.21
N THR A 226 10.88 -5.24 27.04
CA THR A 226 10.24 -3.96 26.63
C THR A 226 8.71 -4.06 26.59
N ARG A 227 8.19 -5.22 26.15
CA ARG A 227 6.74 -5.49 26.10
C ARG A 227 6.13 -5.63 27.48
N VAL A 228 6.80 -6.29 28.42
CA VAL A 228 6.34 -6.43 29.81
C VAL A 228 6.28 -5.06 30.48
N VAL A 229 7.34 -4.26 30.36
CA VAL A 229 7.40 -2.91 30.95
C VAL A 229 6.28 -2.02 30.40
N ASP A 230 6.02 -2.04 29.09
CA ASP A 230 4.94 -1.26 28.48
C ASP A 230 3.54 -1.71 28.94
N LYS A 231 3.35 -3.02 29.16
CA LYS A 231 2.11 -3.56 29.74
C LYS A 231 1.91 -3.13 31.19
N THR A 232 2.97 -3.17 32.00
CA THR A 232 2.88 -2.89 33.45
C THR A 232 2.86 -1.40 33.77
N LEU A 233 3.52 -0.57 32.95
CA LEU A 233 3.67 0.87 33.16
C LEU A 233 3.20 1.65 31.91
N PRO A 234 1.92 1.54 31.50
CA PRO A 234 1.43 2.12 30.25
C PRO A 234 1.47 3.65 30.23
N PHE A 235 1.56 4.30 31.40
CA PHE A 235 1.70 5.75 31.51
C PHE A 235 3.07 6.26 31.02
N LEU A 236 4.10 5.40 30.99
CA LEU A 236 5.43 5.73 30.44
C LEU A 236 5.43 5.79 28.90
N LYS A 237 4.42 5.23 28.24
CA LYS A 237 4.26 5.22 26.77
C LYS A 237 5.52 4.78 26.03
N LEU A 238 6.13 3.71 26.55
CA LEU A 238 7.40 3.23 26.01
C LEU A 238 7.16 2.56 24.65
N PRO A 239 7.98 2.86 23.63
CA PRO A 239 7.90 2.18 22.35
C PRO A 239 8.33 0.71 22.53
N SER A 240 7.36 -0.20 22.67
CA SER A 240 7.60 -1.62 22.92
C SER A 240 7.72 -2.42 21.63
N ILE A 241 8.63 -3.40 21.59
CA ILE A 241 8.66 -4.38 20.49
C ILE A 241 7.47 -5.35 20.66
N PRO A 242 6.64 -5.58 19.64
CA PRO A 242 5.58 -6.58 19.70
C PRO A 242 6.16 -7.99 19.85
N SER A 243 5.32 -9.00 20.14
CA SER A 243 5.74 -10.41 20.05
C SER A 243 5.88 -10.82 18.57
N VAL A 244 6.83 -10.22 17.86
CA VAL A 244 7.08 -10.49 16.43
C VAL A 244 7.74 -11.85 16.18
N PHE A 245 8.13 -12.55 17.25
CA PHE A 245 8.74 -13.88 17.22
C PHE A 245 7.73 -15.03 17.37
N GLU A 246 6.48 -14.69 17.61
CA GLU A 246 5.33 -15.60 17.55
C GLU A 246 4.44 -15.13 16.40
N PRO A 247 3.56 -15.98 15.82
CA PRO A 247 2.67 -15.56 14.75
C PRO A 247 1.87 -14.30 15.11
N PHE A 248 2.00 -13.25 14.30
CA PHE A 248 1.35 -11.95 14.53
C PHE A 248 0.63 -11.44 13.28
N GLY A 249 -0.44 -10.67 13.51
CA GLY A 249 -1.21 -10.02 12.46
C GLY A 249 -0.65 -8.65 12.06
N LEU A 250 -1.03 -8.21 10.85
CA LEU A 250 -0.74 -6.90 10.29
C LEU A 250 -2.06 -6.21 9.91
N HIS A 251 -2.17 -4.92 10.19
CA HIS A 251 -3.11 -4.05 9.47
C HIS A 251 -2.35 -3.18 8.48
N PHE A 252 -2.85 -3.08 7.26
CA PHE A 252 -2.25 -2.27 6.20
C PHE A 252 -3.04 -0.97 6.01
N MET A 253 -2.36 0.18 6.00
CA MET A 253 -2.95 1.48 5.70
C MET A 253 -2.80 1.77 4.21
N TYR A 254 -3.90 2.14 3.55
CA TYR A 254 -3.94 2.44 2.12
C TYR A 254 -4.78 3.69 1.83
N GLY A 255 -4.71 4.20 0.61
CA GLY A 255 -5.44 5.42 0.21
C GLY A 255 -5.10 6.63 1.07
N ILE A 256 -3.82 6.78 1.42
CA ILE A 256 -3.32 7.88 2.24
C ILE A 256 -3.32 9.15 1.39
N GLY A 257 -4.07 10.15 1.82
CA GLY A 257 -4.14 11.45 1.14
C GLY A 257 -4.40 12.58 2.13
N GLY A 258 -4.30 13.81 1.65
CA GLY A 258 -4.55 14.98 2.47
C GLY A 258 -4.02 16.25 1.83
N GLU A 259 -4.50 17.38 2.34
CA GLU A 259 -4.18 18.71 1.84
C GLU A 259 -4.05 19.72 2.99
N GLY A 260 -3.35 20.82 2.70
CA GLY A 260 -3.16 21.94 3.62
C GLY A 260 -1.91 21.85 4.50
N PRO A 261 -1.54 22.97 5.15
CA PRO A 261 -0.28 23.12 5.90
C PRO A 261 -0.14 22.15 7.09
N ARG A 262 -1.25 21.58 7.58
CA ARG A 262 -1.26 20.62 8.69
C ARG A 262 -1.58 19.19 8.26
N ALA A 263 -1.61 18.86 6.96
CA ALA A 263 -1.92 17.52 6.45
C ALA A 263 -1.08 16.42 7.11
N VAL A 264 0.23 16.63 7.23
CA VAL A 264 1.17 15.71 7.92
C VAL A 264 0.74 15.41 9.37
N LYS A 265 0.24 16.42 10.11
CA LYS A 265 -0.26 16.25 11.47
C LYS A 265 -1.60 15.50 11.51
N MET A 266 -2.44 15.68 10.48
CA MET A 266 -3.68 14.94 10.32
C MET A 266 -3.40 13.46 10.03
N VAL A 267 -2.51 13.16 9.07
CA VAL A 267 -2.03 11.80 8.79
C VAL A 267 -1.47 11.14 10.05
N LYS A 268 -0.62 11.82 10.81
CA LYS A 268 -0.09 11.30 12.08
C LYS A 268 -1.20 10.95 13.08
N SER A 269 -2.28 11.73 13.12
CA SER A 269 -3.44 11.46 13.98
C SER A 269 -4.26 10.26 13.50
N LEU A 270 -4.39 10.09 12.18
CA LEU A 270 -5.00 8.89 11.58
C LEU A 270 -4.15 7.64 11.79
N CYS A 271 -2.82 7.71 11.68
CA CYS A 271 -1.93 6.60 12.00
C CYS A 271 -2.04 6.18 13.48
N ALA A 272 -2.20 7.14 14.40
CA ALA A 272 -2.48 6.83 15.81
C ALA A 272 -3.84 6.14 15.99
N HIS A 273 -4.86 6.52 15.22
CA HIS A 273 -6.15 5.84 15.19
C HIS A 273 -6.02 4.41 14.65
N ALA A 274 -5.35 4.23 13.49
CA ALA A 274 -5.09 2.92 12.88
C ALA A 274 -4.28 2.00 13.79
N HIS A 275 -3.27 2.52 14.49
CA HIS A 275 -2.54 1.78 15.53
C HIS A 275 -3.48 1.25 16.62
N ASN A 276 -4.38 2.09 17.14
CA ASN A 276 -5.31 1.67 18.19
C ASN A 276 -6.34 0.65 17.67
N LEU A 277 -6.73 0.74 16.40
CA LEU A 277 -7.57 -0.25 15.73
C LEU A 277 -6.84 -1.60 15.57
N ALA A 278 -5.58 -1.57 15.13
CA ALA A 278 -4.72 -2.74 15.04
C ALA A 278 -4.48 -3.40 16.40
N LYS A 279 -4.29 -2.61 17.45
CA LYS A 279 -4.22 -3.11 18.82
C LYS A 279 -5.49 -3.84 19.24
N ALA A 280 -6.66 -3.27 18.96
CA ALA A 280 -7.94 -3.91 19.26
C ALA A 280 -8.13 -5.20 18.45
N GLY A 281 -7.62 -5.24 17.21
CA GLY A 281 -7.57 -6.44 16.36
C GLY A 281 -6.49 -7.46 16.76
N GLY A 282 -5.65 -7.19 17.76
CA GLY A 282 -4.57 -8.09 18.18
C GLY A 282 -3.42 -8.19 17.17
N CYS A 283 -3.22 -7.18 16.32
CA CYS A 283 -2.11 -7.12 15.38
C CYS A 283 -0.80 -6.72 16.07
N GLY A 284 0.31 -7.21 15.55
CA GLY A 284 1.65 -6.87 16.02
C GLY A 284 2.19 -5.60 15.38
N VAL A 285 1.76 -5.28 14.16
CA VAL A 285 2.27 -4.15 13.37
C VAL A 285 1.16 -3.48 12.57
N VAL A 286 1.40 -2.22 12.21
CA VAL A 286 0.68 -1.50 11.16
C VAL A 286 1.70 -1.13 10.09
N ALA A 287 1.38 -1.35 8.83
CA ALA A 287 2.25 -0.99 7.71
C ALA A 287 1.54 -0.07 6.72
N ALA A 288 2.32 0.66 5.95
CA ALA A 288 1.88 1.37 4.75
C ALA A 288 2.98 1.28 3.71
N GLU A 289 2.61 1.36 2.45
CA GLU A 289 3.57 1.57 1.36
C GLU A 289 3.14 2.84 0.61
N VAL A 290 4.09 3.75 0.39
CA VAL A 290 3.85 5.07 -0.21
C VAL A 290 4.98 5.40 -1.17
N ALA A 291 4.76 6.33 -2.10
CA ALA A 291 5.84 6.80 -2.96
C ALA A 291 7.00 7.38 -2.11
N GLY A 292 8.25 7.16 -2.55
CA GLY A 292 9.44 7.56 -1.79
C GLY A 292 9.46 9.05 -1.42
N GLU A 293 9.01 9.90 -2.36
CA GLU A 293 8.96 11.36 -2.25
C GLU A 293 7.60 11.91 -1.78
N ASP A 294 6.67 11.05 -1.34
CA ASP A 294 5.35 11.53 -0.90
C ASP A 294 5.49 12.45 0.35
N PRO A 295 5.02 13.71 0.31
CA PRO A 295 5.18 14.63 1.44
C PRO A 295 4.46 14.13 2.72
N LEU A 296 3.41 13.32 2.58
CA LEU A 296 2.67 12.74 3.70
C LEU A 296 3.42 11.60 4.38
N ARG A 297 4.47 11.02 3.75
CA ARG A 297 5.39 10.03 4.35
C ARG A 297 5.92 10.51 5.70
N ARG A 298 6.20 11.81 5.83
CA ARG A 298 6.68 12.46 7.08
C ARG A 298 5.70 12.35 8.25
N GLY A 299 4.42 12.11 7.95
CA GLY A 299 3.34 11.97 8.92
C GLY A 299 3.16 10.54 9.43
N ILE A 300 3.76 9.55 8.77
CA ILE A 300 3.57 8.12 9.05
C ILE A 300 4.66 7.65 10.03
N PRO A 301 4.30 7.37 11.31
CA PRO A 301 5.25 6.81 12.26
C PRO A 301 5.68 5.42 11.82
N HIS A 302 6.97 5.12 11.90
CA HIS A 302 7.54 3.82 11.54
C HIS A 302 8.89 3.61 12.22
N TRP A 303 9.34 2.36 12.25
CA TRP A 303 10.67 1.98 12.74
C TRP A 303 11.55 1.61 11.56
N LYS A 304 12.68 2.30 11.38
CA LYS A 304 13.62 2.07 10.28
C LYS A 304 14.05 0.60 10.16
N VAL A 305 14.28 -0.07 11.29
CA VAL A 305 14.73 -1.48 11.33
C VAL A 305 13.68 -2.46 10.78
N LEU A 306 12.41 -2.07 10.73
CA LEU A 306 11.31 -2.89 10.20
C LEU A 306 10.82 -2.39 8.84
N SER A 307 11.34 -1.27 8.36
CA SER A 307 10.87 -0.56 7.17
C SER A 307 11.88 -0.71 6.03
N CYS A 308 11.42 -0.56 4.79
CA CYS A 308 12.26 -0.49 3.61
C CYS A 308 12.14 0.92 3.04
N ASP A 309 13.26 1.66 2.97
CA ASP A 309 13.24 3.04 2.46
C ASP A 309 13.07 3.08 0.93
N GLU A 310 13.55 2.06 0.22
CA GLU A 310 13.53 1.97 -1.25
C GLU A 310 13.22 0.53 -1.69
N ASP A 311 11.93 0.20 -1.78
CA ASP A 311 11.50 -1.01 -2.47
C ASP A 311 11.52 -0.77 -3.98
N LEU A 312 12.02 -1.71 -4.77
CA LEU A 312 12.15 -1.53 -6.22
C LEU A 312 10.96 -2.15 -6.94
N TRP A 313 10.16 -1.30 -7.57
CA TRP A 313 9.13 -1.72 -8.50
C TRP A 313 9.70 -1.74 -9.92
N CYS A 314 9.64 -2.89 -10.58
CA CYS A 314 10.01 -3.04 -11.98
C CYS A 314 8.77 -3.28 -12.83
N ILE A 315 8.73 -2.69 -14.04
CA ILE A 315 7.60 -2.82 -14.97
C ILE A 315 8.08 -3.32 -16.33
N LYS A 316 7.18 -3.97 -17.06
CA LYS A 316 7.38 -4.42 -18.44
C LYS A 316 6.10 -4.19 -19.23
N ARG A 317 6.22 -3.64 -20.43
CA ARG A 317 5.16 -3.63 -21.43
C ARG A 317 5.04 -5.04 -22.05
N LEU A 318 3.83 -5.58 -22.12
CA LEU A 318 3.59 -6.95 -22.57
C LEU A 318 3.18 -7.06 -24.04
N GLY A 319 2.67 -5.97 -24.65
CA GLY A 319 2.23 -5.93 -26.05
C GLY A 319 3.15 -5.13 -26.96
N ASP A 320 3.45 -5.68 -28.14
CA ASP A 320 4.35 -5.10 -29.15
C ASP A 320 3.62 -4.18 -30.16
N ASP A 321 2.30 -4.33 -30.34
CA ASP A 321 1.51 -3.66 -31.39
C ASP A 321 0.69 -2.43 -30.92
N TYR A 322 0.91 -1.94 -29.70
CA TYR A 322 0.18 -0.76 -29.24
C TYR A 322 0.86 0.52 -29.73
N SER A 323 0.11 1.39 -30.42
CA SER A 323 0.55 2.76 -30.65
C SER A 323 0.77 3.45 -29.30
N ASP A 324 1.82 4.27 -29.22
CA ASP A 324 2.05 5.15 -28.09
C ASP A 324 0.86 6.13 -28.03
N GLY A 325 -0.16 5.75 -27.25
CA GLY A 325 -1.35 6.56 -27.02
C GLY A 325 -1.00 7.85 -26.28
N VAL A 326 -1.98 8.49 -25.65
CA VAL A 326 -1.78 9.85 -25.09
C VAL A 326 -0.79 9.89 -23.91
N VAL A 327 -0.52 8.75 -23.24
CA VAL A 327 0.53 8.61 -22.20
C VAL A 327 1.89 8.31 -22.79
N GLY A 328 1.95 7.84 -24.04
CA GLY A 328 3.09 7.12 -24.56
C GLY A 328 3.34 5.81 -23.80
N ASP A 329 4.60 5.39 -23.80
CA ASP A 329 5.06 4.21 -23.07
C ASP A 329 5.12 4.50 -21.56
N TRP A 330 4.15 3.99 -20.80
CA TRP A 330 4.06 4.23 -19.36
C TRP A 330 5.31 3.75 -18.62
N THR A 331 6.04 2.75 -19.14
CA THR A 331 7.29 2.28 -18.52
C THR A 331 8.39 3.34 -18.47
N LYS A 332 8.28 4.39 -19.28
CA LYS A 332 9.23 5.52 -19.38
C LYS A 332 8.72 6.79 -18.70
N SER A 333 7.53 6.76 -18.09
CA SER A 333 6.98 7.95 -17.45
C SER A 333 7.76 8.31 -16.18
N PRO A 334 7.96 9.63 -15.92
CA PRO A 334 8.59 10.06 -14.68
C PRO A 334 7.72 9.68 -13.47
N PRO A 335 8.33 9.43 -12.30
CA PRO A 335 7.57 9.11 -11.09
C PRO A 335 6.67 10.28 -10.67
N GLY A 336 5.41 9.97 -10.34
CA GLY A 336 4.50 10.93 -9.72
C GLY A 336 4.85 11.21 -8.25
N VAL A 337 4.21 12.23 -7.67
CA VAL A 337 4.38 12.58 -6.24
C VAL A 337 3.80 11.51 -5.31
N SER A 338 2.74 10.83 -5.75
CA SER A 338 2.03 9.82 -4.97
C SER A 338 1.67 8.64 -5.87
N ILE A 339 1.56 7.46 -5.25
CA ILE A 339 1.04 6.24 -5.86
C ILE A 339 -0.05 5.67 -4.96
N PHE A 340 -0.99 4.93 -5.54
CA PHE A 340 -2.00 4.20 -4.78
C PHE A 340 -1.61 2.73 -4.69
N VAL A 341 -1.41 2.24 -3.46
CA VAL A 341 -1.12 0.81 -3.23
C VAL A 341 -2.43 0.08 -2.93
N ASP A 342 -2.75 -0.93 -3.73
CA ASP A 342 -3.96 -1.73 -3.59
C ASP A 342 -3.79 -2.72 -2.42
N PRO A 343 -4.62 -2.65 -1.37
CA PRO A 343 -4.45 -3.50 -0.19
C PRO A 343 -4.70 -5.00 -0.48
N ARG A 344 -5.34 -5.34 -1.61
CA ARG A 344 -5.57 -6.74 -2.02
C ARG A 344 -4.29 -7.46 -2.44
N GLU A 345 -3.19 -6.73 -2.55
CA GLU A 345 -1.87 -7.24 -2.92
C GLU A 345 -1.11 -7.87 -1.75
N PHE A 346 -1.64 -7.70 -0.53
CA PHE A 346 -1.08 -8.23 0.72
C PHE A 346 -1.78 -9.50 1.17
#